data_AF-A0A8H0D107-F1
#
_entry.id   AF-A0A8H0D107-F1
#
_cell.length_a   1.000
_cell.length_b   1.000
_cell.length_c   1.000
_cell.angle_alpha   90.00
_cell.angle_beta   90.00
_cell.angle_gamma   90.00
#
_symmetry.space_group_name_H-M   'P 1'
#
loop_
_entity.id
_entity.type
_entity.pdbx_description
1 polymer ?
#
loop_
_entity_poly.entity_id
_entity_poly.type
_entity_poly.pdbx_seq_one_letter_code
_entity_poly.pdbx_strand_id
1 'polypeptide(L)' 'EQSGFDSFNTIAATLYDRSEEILNFYINRASNAAAESFNAKIKQFRAQLRGVIDIPFFLYRLTKIYA' A
#
# COMPACT_ATOMS: atom_id res chain seq x y z
N GLU A 1 -5.28 -6.12 28.54
CA GLU A 1 -6.51 -5.79 27.79
C GLU A 1 -6.79 -4.28 27.67
N GLN A 2 -6.56 -3.45 28.71
CA GLN A 2 -6.76 -1.99 28.63
C GLN A 2 -5.96 -1.27 27.53
N SER A 3 -4.69 -1.62 27.28
CA SER A 3 -3.90 -0.94 26.25
C SER A 3 -4.38 -1.18 24.81
N GLY A 4 -5.15 -2.26 24.58
CA GLY A 4 -5.78 -2.52 23.28
C GLY A 4 -6.83 -1.45 22.98
N PHE A 5 -7.69 -1.14 23.95
CA PHE A 5 -8.74 -0.14 23.82
C PHE A 5 -8.19 1.28 23.59
N ASP A 6 -7.10 1.66 24.26
CA ASP A 6 -6.47 2.98 24.06
C ASP A 6 -5.92 3.14 22.64
N SER A 7 -5.32 2.07 22.08
CA SER A 7 -4.84 2.07 20.69
C SER A 7 -5.98 2.21 19.67
N PHE A 8 -7.12 1.55 19.91
CA PHE A 8 -8.31 1.68 19.07
C PHE A 8 -8.94 3.06 19.16
N ASN A 9 -9.00 3.64 20.37
CA ASN A 9 -9.50 4.99 20.57
C ASN A 9 -8.64 6.03 19.85
N THR A 10 -7.31 5.84 19.84
CA THR A 10 -6.38 6.69 19.09
C THR A 10 -6.63 6.59 17.58
N ILE A 11 -6.77 5.37 17.06
CA ILE A 11 -7.09 5.15 15.64
C ILE A 11 -8.43 5.78 15.28
N ALA A 12 -9.47 5.59 16.10
CA ALA A 12 -10.78 6.17 15.89
C ALA A 12 -10.72 7.71 15.85
N ALA A 13 -10.01 8.33 16.80
CA ALA A 13 -9.81 9.78 16.82
C ALA A 13 -9.13 10.29 15.54
N THR A 14 -8.08 9.61 15.07
CA THR A 14 -7.42 9.98 13.79
C THR A 14 -8.32 9.80 12.58
N LEU A 15 -9.17 8.76 12.58
CA LEU A 15 -10.15 8.52 11.51
C LEU A 15 -11.19 9.64 11.43
N TYR A 16 -11.69 10.11 12.57
CA TYR A 16 -12.61 11.24 12.63
C TYR A 16 -11.94 12.53 12.16
N ASP A 17 -10.73 12.83 12.64
CA ASP A 17 -9.97 14.03 12.29
C ASP A 17 -9.64 14.11 10.78
N ARG A 18 -9.39 12.97 10.15
CA ARG A 18 -9.00 12.89 8.73
C ARG A 18 -10.13 12.43 7.80
N SER A 19 -11.36 12.37 8.31
CA SER A 19 -12.51 11.80 7.59
C SER A 19 -12.82 12.47 6.25
N GLU A 20 -12.70 13.79 6.16
CA GLU A 20 -12.91 14.55 4.92
C GLU A 20 -11.88 14.18 3.83
N GLU A 21 -10.62 14.03 4.21
CA GLU A 21 -9.56 13.62 3.27
C GLU A 21 -9.73 12.17 2.81
N ILE A 22 -10.13 11.28 3.71
CA ILE A 22 -10.45 9.90 3.38
C ILE A 22 -11.61 9.86 2.38
N LEU A 23 -12.66 10.67 2.58
CA LEU A 23 -13.78 10.76 1.64
C LEU A 23 -13.35 11.33 0.28
N ASN A 24 -12.51 12.38 0.30
CA ASN A 24 -11.96 13.00 -0.90
C ASN A 24 -11.03 12.05 -1.70
N PHE A 25 -10.43 11.05 -1.05
CA PHE A 25 -9.66 10.02 -1.74
C PHE A 25 -10.51 9.16 -2.69
N TYR A 26 -11.81 9.02 -2.42
CA TYR A 26 -12.73 8.22 -3.24
C TYR A 26 -13.51 9.06 -4.27
N ILE A 27 -13.07 10.28 -4.58
CA ILE A 27 -13.66 11.08 -5.67
C ILE A 27 -13.64 10.25 -6.98
N ASN A 28 -14.80 10.18 -7.66
CA ASN A 28 -15.03 9.35 -8.85
C ASN A 28 -14.88 7.83 -8.64
N ARG A 29 -14.92 7.34 -7.39
CA ARG A 29 -14.68 5.92 -7.06
C ARG A 29 -13.30 5.43 -7.52
N ALA A 30 -12.40 6.36 -7.83
CA ALA A 30 -11.04 6.09 -8.23
C ALA A 30 -10.26 5.71 -6.97
N SER A 31 -10.25 4.42 -6.65
CA SER A 31 -9.44 3.91 -5.56
C SER A 31 -8.01 3.64 -6.04
N ASN A 32 -7.03 3.97 -5.19
CA ASN A 32 -5.62 3.62 -5.38
C ASN A 32 -5.34 2.10 -5.31
N ALA A 33 -6.38 1.27 -5.17
CA ALA A 33 -6.29 -0.18 -5.08
C ALA A 33 -5.44 -0.83 -6.19
N ALA A 34 -5.52 -0.32 -7.43
CA ALA A 34 -4.72 -0.83 -8.54
C ALA A 34 -3.21 -0.59 -8.32
N ALA A 35 -2.83 0.62 -7.87
CA ALA A 35 -1.44 0.94 -7.57
C ALA A 35 -0.94 0.22 -6.30
N GLU A 36 -1.79 0.09 -5.28
CA GLU A 36 -1.47 -0.69 -4.08
C GLU A 36 -1.26 -2.17 -4.39
N SER A 37 -2.12 -2.76 -5.23
CA SER A 37 -1.98 -4.13 -5.71
C SER A 37 -0.68 -4.32 -6.50
N PHE A 38 -0.34 -3.36 -7.36
CA PHE A 38 0.91 -3.38 -8.10
C PHE A 38 2.14 -3.28 -7.17
N ASN A 39 2.12 -2.38 -6.19
CA ASN A 39 3.16 -2.28 -5.17
C ASN A 39 3.31 -3.55 -4.33
N ALA A 40 2.20 -4.24 -4.02
CA ALA A 40 2.21 -5.53 -3.35
C ALA A 40 2.89 -6.62 -4.20
N LYS A 41 2.56 -6.71 -5.49
CA LYS A 41 3.22 -7.63 -6.43
C LYS A 41 4.73 -7.38 -6.51
N ILE A 42 5.15 -6.12 -6.59
CA ILE A 42 6.57 -5.74 -6.59
C ILE A 42 7.25 -6.16 -5.28
N LYS A 43 6.63 -5.90 -4.12
CA LYS A 43 7.17 -6.31 -2.82
C LYS A 43 7.34 -7.83 -2.73
N GLN A 44 6.34 -8.59 -3.16
CA GLN A 44 6.39 -10.05 -3.17
C GLN A 44 7.52 -10.56 -4.08
N PHE A 45 7.66 -9.98 -5.27
CA PHE A 45 8.73 -10.34 -6.21
C PHE A 45 10.12 -10.05 -5.64
N ARG A 46 10.31 -8.90 -4.97
CA ARG A 46 11.56 -8.57 -4.27
C ARG A 46 11.88 -9.54 -3.13
N ALA A 47 10.88 -9.99 -2.38
CA ALA A 47 11.05 -10.94 -1.28
C ALA A 47 11.55 -12.30 -1.78
N GLN A 48 11.06 -12.77 -2.93
CA GLN A 48 11.52 -14.02 -3.56
C GLN A 48 12.99 -13.95 -4.00
N LEU A 49 13.45 -12.79 -4.45
CA LEU A 49 14.81 -12.57 -4.95
C LEU A 49 15.80 -12.11 -3.86
N ARG A 50 15.36 -12.04 -2.59
CA ARG A 50 16.15 -11.55 -1.45
C ARG A 50 16.75 -10.15 -1.66
N GLY A 51 16.05 -9.30 -2.42
CA GLY A 51 16.48 -7.95 -2.73
C GLY A 51 16.60 -7.67 -4.22
N VAL A 52 17.22 -6.53 -4.54
CA VAL A 52 17.47 -6.07 -5.92
C VAL A 52 18.92 -5.61 -5.98
N ILE A 53 19.73 -6.28 -6.80
CA ILE A 53 21.15 -5.95 -6.99
C ILE A 53 21.34 -5.21 -8.33
N ASP A 54 20.66 -5.67 -9.38
CA ASP A 54 20.68 -5.07 -10.71
C ASP A 54 19.32 -4.43 -11.01
N ILE A 55 19.27 -3.09 -10.95
CA ILE A 55 18.05 -2.30 -11.17
C ILE A 55 17.58 -2.40 -12.63
N PRO A 56 18.45 -2.21 -13.66
CA PRO A 56 18.06 -2.43 -15.06
C PRO A 56 17.43 -3.81 -15.31
N PHE A 57 18.06 -4.88 -14.84
CA PHE A 57 17.54 -6.24 -15.01
C PHE A 57 16.23 -6.46 -14.25
N PHE A 58 16.11 -5.89 -13.05
CA PHE A 58 14.88 -5.95 -12.27
C PHE A 58 13.70 -5.26 -12.97
N LEU A 59 13.91 -4.06 -13.54
CA LEU A 59 12.89 -3.35 -14.31
C LEU A 59 12.52 -4.10 -15.60
N TYR A 60 13.51 -4.69 -16.30
CA TYR A 60 13.24 -5.58 -17.43
C TYR A 60 12.36 -6.77 -17.04
N ARG A 61 12.63 -7.41 -15.90
CA ARG A 61 11.82 -8.53 -15.41
C ARG A 61 10.42 -8.11 -14.97
N LEU A 62 10.29 -6.97 -14.29
CA LEU A 62 8.99 -6.43 -13.88
C LEU A 62 8.10 -6.15 -15.08
N THR A 63 8.63 -5.50 -16.11
CA THR A 63 7.87 -5.22 -17.33
C THR A 63 7.48 -6.51 -18.05
N LYS A 64 8.35 -7.51 -18.14
CA LYS A 64 8.01 -8.79 -18.78
C LYS A 64 6.95 -9.63 -18.06
N ILE A 65 6.76 -9.45 -16.75
CA ILE A 65 5.83 -10.27 -15.94
C ILE A 65 4.49 -9.55 -15.71
N TYR A 66 4.52 -8.22 -15.61
CA TYR A 66 3.38 -7.43 -15.13
C TYR A 66 2.90 -6.34 -16.10
N ALA A 67 3.54 -6.16 -17.26
CA ALA A 67 3.12 -5.26 -18.34
C ALA A 67 2.93 -6.04 -19.65
#